data_AF-A0A2E5VCT3-F1
#
_entry.id   AF-A0A2E5VCT3-F1
#
_cell.length_a   1.000
_cell.length_b   1.000
_cell.length_c   1.000
_cell.angle_alpha   90.00
_cell.angle_beta   90.00
_cell.angle_gamma   90.00
#
_symmetry.space_group_name_H-M   'P 1'
#
loop_
_entity.id
_entity.type
_entity.pdbx_description
1 polymer ?
#
loop_
_entity_poly.entity_id
_entity_poly.type
_entity_poly.pdbx_seq_one_letter_code
_entity_poly.pdbx_strand_id
1 'polypeptide(L)'
;MIARILSGLIGLFMLYSCYGWVTDPSSAAAGLAMPLLEGMGGNTQIGDFTSFFFTAGLFACIGAYRKEHTWLYASISLLGSAAVFRSLAVVTHGSDPLTMAIIFEIVMTAILFLCVYLMKRENT
;
A
#
# COMPACT_ATOMS: atom_id res chain seq x y z
N MET A 1 13.35 1.58 18.07
CA MET A 1 14.10 1.15 16.83
C MET A 1 13.31 0.22 15.93
N ILE A 2 12.68 -0.84 16.47
CA ILE A 2 11.94 -1.86 15.70
C ILE A 2 10.87 -1.22 14.79
N ALA A 3 10.09 -0.27 15.31
CA ALA A 3 9.04 0.40 14.53
C ALA A 3 9.57 1.10 13.26
N ARG A 4 10.77 1.69 13.32
CA ARG A 4 11.40 2.36 12.16
C ARG A 4 11.81 1.35 11.09
N ILE A 5 12.37 0.21 11.52
CA ILE A 5 12.78 -0.86 10.61
C ILE A 5 11.56 -1.44 9.91
N LEU A 6 10.51 -1.78 10.67
CA LEU A 6 9.29 -2.33 10.11
C LEU A 6 8.59 -1.36 9.15
N SER A 7 8.37 -0.10 9.54
CA SER A 7 7.72 0.87 8.65
C SER A 7 8.59 1.18 7.43
N GLY A 8 9.92 1.20 7.58
CA GLY A 8 10.86 1.38 6.47
C GLY A 8 10.83 0.22 5.48
N LEU A 9 10.79 -1.03 5.95
CA LEU A 9 10.69 -2.21 5.09
C LEU A 9 9.37 -2.22 4.30
N ILE A 10 8.25 -1.90 4.95
CA ILE A 10 6.96 -1.74 4.26
C ILE A 10 7.05 -0.63 3.22
N GLY A 11 7.62 0.52 3.59
CA GLY A 11 7.80 1.65 2.67
C GLY A 11 8.62 1.29 1.43
N LEU A 12 9.75 0.62 1.62
CA LEU A 12 10.61 0.16 0.53
C LEU A 12 9.93 -0.87 -0.37
N PHE A 13 9.17 -1.80 0.21
CA PHE A 13 8.40 -2.76 -0.57
C PHE A 13 7.34 -2.07 -1.44
N MET A 14 6.61 -1.09 -0.90
CA MET A 14 5.65 -0.30 -1.68
C MET A 14 6.33 0.51 -2.80
N LEU A 15 7.50 1.11 -2.52
CA LEU A 15 8.28 1.80 -3.55
C LEU A 15 8.81 0.85 -4.62
N TYR A 16 9.12 -0.39 -4.27
CA TYR A 16 9.47 -1.43 -5.24
C TYR A 16 8.27 -1.77 -6.15
N SER A 17 7.06 -1.88 -5.59
CA SER A 17 5.84 -2.04 -6.40
C SER A 17 5.60 -0.83 -7.30
N CYS A 18 5.79 0.40 -6.80
CA CYS A 18 5.74 1.62 -7.60
C CYS A 18 6.74 1.57 -8.77
N TYR A 19 7.98 1.14 -8.52
CA TYR A 19 8.98 0.98 -9.56
C TYR A 19 8.52 -0.01 -10.63
N GLY A 20 7.96 -1.15 -10.23
CA GLY A 20 7.38 -2.14 -11.15
C GLY A 20 6.30 -1.55 -12.05
N TRP A 21 5.41 -0.72 -11.51
CA TRP A 21 4.39 -0.03 -12.29
C TRP A 21 4.94 0.97 -13.31
N VAL A 22 6.09 1.59 -13.02
CA VAL A 22 6.76 2.52 -13.94
C VAL A 22 7.51 1.78 -15.05
N THR A 23 8.17 0.65 -14.74
CA THR A 23 9.06 -0.04 -15.70
C THR A 23 8.38 -1.14 -16.49
N ASP A 24 7.47 -1.89 -15.88
CA ASP A 24 6.73 -3.00 -16.50
C ASP A 24 5.31 -3.07 -15.92
N PRO A 25 4.41 -2.17 -16.36
CA PRO A 25 3.04 -2.13 -15.87
C PRO A 25 2.24 -3.40 -16.21
N SER A 26 2.64 -4.15 -17.24
CA SER A 26 1.99 -5.41 -17.62
C SER A 26 2.21 -6.48 -16.55
N SER A 27 3.46 -6.68 -16.15
CA SER A 27 3.79 -7.61 -15.07
C SER A 27 3.23 -7.15 -13.72
N ALA A 28 3.25 -5.83 -13.45
CA ALA A 28 2.70 -5.27 -12.21
C ALA A 28 1.18 -5.47 -12.10
N ALA A 29 0.44 -5.26 -13.20
CA ALA A 29 -0.99 -5.52 -13.28
C ALA A 29 -1.31 -7.01 -13.08
N ALA A 30 -0.55 -7.90 -13.73
CA ALA A 30 -0.71 -9.34 -13.58
C ALA A 30 -0.51 -9.81 -12.13
N GLY A 31 0.40 -9.17 -11.38
CA GLY A 31 0.61 -9.43 -9.94
C GLY A 31 -0.60 -9.09 -9.06
N LEU A 32 -1.53 -8.27 -9.56
CA LEU A 32 -2.81 -7.95 -8.93
C LEU A 32 -3.99 -8.65 -9.62
N ALA A 33 -3.71 -9.72 -10.36
CA ALA A 33 -4.70 -10.52 -11.10
C ALA A 33 -5.58 -9.70 -12.06
N MET A 34 -5.01 -8.65 -12.66
CA MET A 34 -5.70 -7.84 -13.66
C MET A 34 -4.88 -7.72 -14.95
N PRO A 35 -5.53 -7.66 -16.12
CA PRO A 35 -4.84 -7.30 -17.34
C PRO A 35 -4.46 -5.82 -17.33
N LEU A 36 -3.43 -5.47 -18.08
CA LEU A 36 -3.15 -4.08 -18.43
C LEU A 36 -4.18 -3.63 -19.48
N LEU A 37 -4.91 -2.55 -19.18
CA LEU A 37 -5.90 -2.00 -20.08
C LEU A 37 -5.23 -1.20 -21.22
N GLU A 38 -5.90 -1.12 -22.37
CA GLU A 38 -5.42 -0.33 -23.51
C GLU A 38 -5.96 1.11 -23.48
N GLY A 39 -5.26 2.00 -24.19
CA GLY A 39 -5.67 3.40 -24.38
C GLY A 39 -5.81 4.18 -23.07
N MET A 40 -6.91 4.92 -22.93
CA MET A 40 -7.15 5.76 -21.74
C MET A 40 -7.29 4.95 -20.46
N GLY A 41 -7.88 3.74 -20.53
CA GLY A 41 -8.02 2.87 -19.36
C GLY A 41 -6.66 2.47 -18.79
N GLY A 42 -5.69 2.15 -19.64
CA GLY A 42 -4.32 1.84 -19.24
C GLY A 42 -3.62 3.03 -18.59
N ASN A 43 -3.79 4.23 -19.17
CA ASN A 43 -3.21 5.46 -18.60
C ASN A 43 -3.74 5.74 -17.19
N THR A 44 -5.05 5.63 -16.97
CA THR A 44 -5.67 5.77 -15.65
C THR A 44 -5.19 4.69 -14.69
N GLN A 45 -5.17 3.42 -15.13
CA GLN A 45 -4.71 2.29 -14.32
C GLN A 45 -3.25 2.49 -13.86
N ILE A 46 -2.34 2.82 -14.77
CA ILE A 46 -0.93 3.07 -14.45
C ILE A 46 -0.82 4.26 -13.49
N GLY A 47 -1.49 5.38 -13.76
CA GLY A 47 -1.44 6.57 -12.92
C GLY A 47 -1.93 6.32 -11.49
N ASP A 48 -3.09 5.67 -11.37
CA ASP A 48 -3.74 5.42 -10.08
C ASP A 48 -2.93 4.43 -9.23
N PHE A 49 -2.48 3.30 -9.79
CA PHE A 49 -1.69 2.33 -9.02
C PHE A 49 -0.27 2.82 -8.74
N THR A 50 0.38 3.50 -9.69
CA THR A 50 1.71 4.08 -9.45
C THR A 50 1.66 5.09 -8.31
N SER A 51 0.67 6.00 -8.32
CA SER A 51 0.51 7.00 -7.26
C SER A 51 0.12 6.37 -5.92
N PHE A 52 -0.74 5.35 -5.93
CA PHE A 52 -1.08 4.58 -4.72
C PHE A 52 0.15 4.00 -4.04
N PHE A 53 0.97 3.23 -4.77
CA PHE A 53 2.16 2.59 -4.22
C PHE A 53 3.25 3.61 -3.86
N PHE A 54 3.41 4.66 -4.68
CA PHE A 54 4.34 5.75 -4.40
C PHE A 54 4.00 6.44 -3.08
N THR A 55 2.75 6.88 -2.90
CA THR A 55 2.33 7.61 -1.70
C THR A 55 2.39 6.70 -0.47
N ALA A 56 1.92 5.46 -0.56
CA ALA A 56 2.01 4.52 0.55
C ALA A 56 3.47 4.27 0.94
N GLY A 57 4.37 4.12 -0.02
CA GLY A 57 5.79 3.88 0.21
C GLY A 57 6.54 5.08 0.77
N LEU A 58 6.38 6.24 0.13
CA LEU A 58 7.07 7.48 0.50
C LEU A 58 6.77 7.87 1.95
N PHE A 59 5.50 7.90 2.34
CA PHE A 59 5.09 8.32 3.67
C PHE A 59 5.54 7.34 4.76
N ALA A 60 5.55 6.03 4.47
CA ALA A 60 6.08 5.02 5.39
C ALA A 60 7.61 5.18 5.58
N CYS A 61 8.35 5.47 4.51
CA CYS A 61 9.78 5.77 4.55
C CYS A 61 10.07 7.07 5.32
N ILE A 62 9.28 8.14 5.12
CA ILE A 62 9.44 9.39 5.87
C ILE A 62 9.18 9.15 7.36
N GLY A 63 8.13 8.42 7.71
CA GLY A 63 7.84 8.06 9.11
C GLY A 63 8.96 7.24 9.75
N ALA A 64 9.54 6.30 9.01
CA ALA A 64 10.71 5.54 9.44
C ALA A 64 11.94 6.43 9.67
N TYR A 65 12.25 7.31 8.71
CA TYR A 65 13.41 8.19 8.74
C TYR A 65 13.32 9.20 9.89
N ARG A 66 12.19 9.93 9.96
CA ARG A 66 11.95 10.99 10.96
C ARG A 66 11.58 10.50 12.35
N LYS A 67 11.23 9.21 12.51
CA LYS A 67 10.70 8.64 13.77
C LYS A 67 9.41 9.35 14.23
N GLU A 68 8.60 9.79 13.27
CA GLU A 68 7.35 10.52 13.53
C GLU A 68 6.17 9.69 13.03
N HIS A 69 5.33 9.21 13.96
CA HIS A 69 4.22 8.30 13.63
C HIS A 69 3.15 8.94 12.73
N THR A 70 3.03 10.27 12.73
CA THR A 70 2.00 10.98 11.96
C THR A 70 2.09 10.73 10.46
N TRP A 71 3.31 10.52 9.95
CA TRP A 71 3.53 10.19 8.53
C TRP A 71 2.97 8.82 8.14
N LEU A 72 2.87 7.87 9.08
CA LEU A 72 2.39 6.52 8.78
C LEU A 72 0.89 6.46 8.48
N TYR A 73 0.11 7.47 8.91
CA TYR A 73 -1.34 7.46 8.70
C TYR A 73 -1.74 7.55 7.23
N ALA A 74 -0.93 8.17 6.36
CA ALA A 74 -1.20 8.19 4.92
C ALA A 74 -1.09 6.77 4.32
N SER A 75 -0.02 6.04 4.65
CA SER A 75 0.19 4.66 4.22
C SER A 75 -0.88 3.71 4.78
N ILE A 76 -1.23 3.88 6.06
CA ILE A 76 -2.34 3.16 6.71
C ILE A 76 -3.66 3.43 6.00
N SER A 77 -3.94 4.69 5.66
CA SER A 77 -5.17 5.08 4.99
C SER A 77 -5.28 4.40 3.62
N LEU A 78 -4.23 4.45 2.80
CA LEU A 78 -4.23 3.82 1.48
C LEU A 78 -4.39 2.29 1.56
N LEU A 79 -3.55 1.60 2.33
CA LEU A 79 -3.61 0.14 2.43
C LEU A 79 -4.89 -0.35 3.11
N GLY A 80 -5.28 0.30 4.21
CA GLY A 80 -6.48 -0.06 4.97
C GLY A 80 -7.75 0.17 4.16
N SER A 81 -7.85 1.30 3.45
CA SER A 81 -9.00 1.58 2.59
C SER A 81 -9.04 0.67 1.36
N ALA A 82 -7.89 0.27 0.80
CA ALA A 82 -7.85 -0.71 -0.29
C ALA A 82 -8.46 -2.06 0.13
N ALA A 83 -8.15 -2.55 1.34
CA ALA A 83 -8.74 -3.78 1.86
C ALA A 83 -10.26 -3.66 2.04
N VAL A 84 -10.71 -2.51 2.59
CA VAL A 84 -12.13 -2.22 2.79
C VAL A 84 -12.87 -2.15 1.46
N PHE A 85 -12.40 -1.35 0.51
CA PHE A 85 -13.09 -1.14 -0.76
C PHE A 85 -13.04 -2.36 -1.67
N ARG A 86 -11.98 -3.17 -1.62
CA ARG A 86 -11.96 -4.44 -2.34
C ARG A 86 -12.92 -5.46 -1.75
N SER A 87 -13.04 -5.51 -0.43
CA SER A 87 -14.05 -6.34 0.24
C SER A 87 -15.47 -5.85 -0.08
N LEU A 88 -15.66 -4.53 -0.13
CA LEU A 88 -16.93 -3.93 -0.52
C LEU A 88 -17.31 -4.30 -1.96
N ALA A 89 -16.36 -4.27 -2.90
CA ALA A 89 -16.61 -4.65 -4.29
C ALA A 89 -17.14 -6.09 -4.44
N VAL A 90 -16.66 -7.02 -3.62
CA VAL A 90 -17.19 -8.39 -3.57
C VAL A 90 -18.66 -8.39 -3.16
N VAL A 91 -19.01 -7.62 -2.14
CA VAL A 91 -20.38 -7.57 -1.58
C VAL A 91 -21.35 -6.80 -2.47
N THR A 92 -20.92 -5.67 -3.05
CA THR A 92 -21.82 -4.73 -3.77
C THR A 92 -21.84 -4.92 -5.27
N HIS A 93 -20.75 -5.43 -5.85
CA HIS A 93 -20.60 -5.58 -7.31
C HIS A 93 -20.38 -7.04 -7.74
N GLY A 94 -20.36 -7.99 -6.79
CA GLY A 94 -20.23 -9.43 -7.09
C GLY A 94 -18.89 -9.81 -7.71
N SER A 95 -17.83 -9.02 -7.48
CA SER A 95 -16.50 -9.32 -7.98
C SER A 95 -15.87 -10.50 -7.23
N ASP A 96 -14.99 -11.24 -7.89
CA ASP A 96 -14.21 -12.28 -7.22
C ASP A 96 -13.26 -11.69 -6.15
N PRO A 97 -13.13 -12.33 -4.99
CA PRO A 97 -12.28 -11.83 -3.92
C PRO A 97 -10.80 -12.05 -4.25
N LEU A 98 -10.04 -10.96 -4.40
CA LEU A 98 -8.58 -11.00 -4.48
C LEU A 98 -7.97 -11.24 -3.09
N THR A 99 -8.24 -12.42 -2.54
CA THR A 99 -8.04 -12.76 -1.13
C THR A 99 -6.61 -12.52 -0.65
N MET A 100 -5.62 -12.88 -1.47
CA MET A 100 -4.20 -12.67 -1.14
C MET A 100 -3.85 -11.19 -0.98
N ALA A 101 -4.38 -10.33 -1.86
CA ALA A 101 -4.15 -8.88 -1.76
C ALA A 101 -4.84 -8.28 -0.53
N ILE A 102 -6.09 -8.71 -0.25
CA ILE A 102 -6.84 -8.23 0.92
C ILE A 102 -6.11 -8.61 2.22
N ILE A 103 -5.65 -9.86 2.34
CA ILE A 103 -4.88 -10.32 3.51
C ILE A 103 -3.60 -9.50 3.64
N PHE A 104 -2.87 -9.32 2.54
CA PHE A 104 -1.63 -8.53 2.52
C PHE A 104 -1.87 -7.11 3.02
N GLU A 105 -2.89 -6.42 2.52
CA GLU A 105 -3.22 -5.06 2.94
C GLU A 105 -3.63 -4.97 4.41
N ILE A 106 -4.43 -5.92 4.91
CA ILE A 106 -4.80 -5.99 6.33
C ILE A 106 -3.55 -6.17 7.20
N VAL A 107 -2.66 -7.09 6.83
CA VAL A 107 -1.43 -7.37 7.58
C VAL A 107 -0.51 -6.16 7.59
N MET A 108 -0.27 -5.53 6.44
CA MET A 108 0.58 -4.34 6.36
C MET A 108 0.00 -3.18 7.16
N THR A 109 -1.32 -2.97 7.07
CA THR A 109 -2.03 -1.95 7.85
C THR A 109 -1.90 -2.19 9.35
N ALA A 110 -2.09 -3.44 9.81
CA ALA A 110 -1.94 -3.82 11.21
C ALA A 110 -0.50 -3.60 11.71
N ILE A 111 0.51 -3.95 10.92
CA ILE A 111 1.92 -3.70 11.25
C ILE A 111 2.20 -2.20 11.35
N LEU A 112 1.67 -1.39 10.42
CA LEU A 112 1.86 0.06 10.49
C LEU A 112 1.16 0.68 11.71
N PHE A 113 -0.02 0.22 12.09
CA PHE A 113 -0.66 0.62 13.36
C PHE A 113 0.17 0.20 14.57
N LEU A 114 0.76 -1.00 14.56
CA LEU A 114 1.70 -1.41 15.60
C LEU A 114 2.92 -0.48 15.65
N CYS A 115 3.48 -0.07 14.51
CA CYS A 115 4.56 0.90 14.45
C CYS A 115 4.15 2.25 15.06
N VAL A 116 2.94 2.74 14.77
CA VAL A 116 2.39 3.96 15.38
C VAL A 116 2.34 3.82 16.90
N TYR A 117 1.81 2.71 17.42
CA TYR A 117 1.74 2.44 18.86
C TYR A 117 3.13 2.42 19.50
N LEU A 118 4.09 1.71 18.91
CA LEU A 118 5.47 1.62 19.41
C LEU A 118 6.16 2.98 19.40
N MET A 119 6.01 3.77 18.33
CA MET A 119 6.60 5.12 18.24
C MET A 119 6.01 6.07 19.28
N LYS A 120 4.70 5.99 19.56
CA LYS A 120 4.08 6.79 20.63
C LYS A 120 4.64 6.44 22.01
N ARG A 121 4.82 5.15 22.29
CA ARG A 121 5.37 4.66 23.56
C ARG A 121 6.84 5.03 23.78
N GLU A 122 7.63 5.13 22.72
CA GLU A 122 9.03 5.58 22.81
C GLU A 122 9.16 7.09 23.06
N ASN A 123 8.07 7.86 22.90
CA ASN A 123 8.06 9.32 23.05
C ASN A 123 7.35 9.81 24.33
N THR A 124 6.76 8.89 25.11
CA THR A 124 6.21 9.12 26.46
C THR A 124 7.19 8.67 27.51
#